data_AF-A0A9E9L3B4-F1
#
_entry.id   AF-A0A9E9L3B4-F1
#
_cell.length_a   1.000
_cell.length_b   1.000
_cell.length_c   1.000
_cell.angle_alpha   90.00
_cell.angle_beta   90.00
_cell.angle_gamma   90.00
#
_symmetry.space_group_name_H-M   'P 1'
#
loop_
_entity.id
_entity.type
_entity.pdbx_description
1 polymer ?
#
loop_
_entity_poly.entity_id
_entity_poly.type
_entity_poly.pdbx_seq_one_letter_code
_entity_poly.pdbx_strand_id
1 'polypeptide(L)'
;MRYDHEQRPTKIEVVCPSCGGCAVATEPLYDQGTLIVGDTSPSWDEPIFSIRCTNCFLRLVNQHYAQLPAPYHQVSVGGRTLWAWNAEHLDMLRQVLEGQNVRGHPYAFFATYVHRGWQQWRKKFIHAIQQHSAAHNPAVHRTLRDKAAQHR
;
A
#
# COMPACT_ATOMS: atom_id res chain seq x y z
N MET A 1 -7.63 -9.44 -10.05
CA MET A 1 -8.55 -8.31 -9.87
C MET A 1 -7.68 -7.06 -9.80
N ARG A 2 -7.47 -6.40 -10.94
CA ARG A 2 -6.83 -5.09 -11.01
C ARG A 2 -7.86 -4.10 -10.50
N TYR A 3 -7.42 -3.17 -9.66
CA TYR A 3 -8.17 -1.94 -9.53
C TYR A 3 -8.25 -1.32 -10.93
N ASP A 4 -9.44 -1.23 -11.48
CA ASP A 4 -9.71 -0.58 -12.76
C ASP A 4 -9.67 0.92 -12.49
N HIS A 5 -8.46 1.48 -12.37
CA HIS A 5 -8.29 2.83 -11.88
C HIS A 5 -7.73 3.72 -12.96
N GLU A 6 -8.52 4.75 -13.27
CA GLU A 6 -8.08 5.94 -13.95
C GLU A 6 -6.99 6.70 -13.16
N GLN A 7 -6.56 6.21 -11.99
CA GLN A 7 -5.58 6.87 -11.14
C GLN A 7 -4.72 5.89 -10.31
N ARG A 8 -3.43 6.18 -10.16
CA ARG A 8 -2.50 5.40 -9.32
C ARG A 8 -1.57 6.31 -8.51
N PRO A 9 -0.98 5.86 -7.40
CA PRO A 9 0.06 6.62 -6.75
C PRO A 9 1.37 6.59 -7.53
N THR A 10 2.21 7.57 -7.25
CA THR A 10 3.56 7.77 -7.81
C THR A 10 4.65 7.00 -7.04
N LYS A 11 4.35 6.61 -5.79
CA LYS A 11 5.14 5.70 -4.97
C LYS A 11 4.36 4.42 -4.66
N ILE A 12 4.95 3.30 -5.03
CA ILE A 12 4.35 1.97 -4.86
C ILE A 12 5.35 1.06 -4.14
N GLU A 13 4.88 0.32 -3.15
CA GLU A 13 5.65 -0.71 -2.44
C GLU A 13 5.30 -2.08 -3.00
N VAL A 14 6.32 -2.75 -3.55
CA VAL A 14 6.23 -4.04 -4.25
C VAL A 14 7.12 -5.08 -3.58
N VAL A 15 6.84 -6.35 -3.82
CA VAL A 15 7.70 -7.45 -3.39
C VAL A 15 9.02 -7.40 -4.17
N CYS A 16 10.14 -7.39 -3.46
CA CYS A 16 11.46 -7.47 -4.06
C CYS A 16 11.65 -8.84 -4.74
N PRO A 17 11.92 -8.90 -6.06
CA PRO A 17 12.11 -10.17 -6.76
C PRO A 17 13.40 -10.91 -6.33
N SER A 18 14.35 -10.22 -5.70
CA SER A 18 15.61 -10.82 -5.25
C SER A 18 15.54 -11.43 -3.86
N CYS A 19 14.88 -10.79 -2.90
CA CYS A 19 14.91 -11.21 -1.49
C CYS A 19 13.53 -11.39 -0.85
N GLY A 20 12.44 -11.13 -1.58
CA GLY A 20 11.07 -11.21 -1.05
C GLY A 20 10.68 -10.08 -0.08
N GLY A 21 11.63 -9.23 0.33
CA GLY A 21 11.38 -8.07 1.19
C GLY A 21 10.68 -6.91 0.47
N CYS A 22 10.53 -5.78 1.15
CA CYS A 22 9.93 -4.59 0.55
C CYS A 22 10.87 -3.95 -0.48
N ALA A 23 10.31 -3.53 -1.61
CA ALA A 23 10.96 -2.65 -2.56
C ALA A 23 10.04 -1.49 -2.90
N VAL A 24 10.62 -0.32 -3.14
CA VAL A 24 9.88 0.89 -3.48
C VAL A 24 10.07 1.15 -4.97
N ALA A 25 8.96 1.17 -5.70
CA ALA A 25 8.85 1.63 -7.07
C ALA A 25 8.43 3.10 -7.08
N THR A 26 9.24 3.97 -7.66
CA THR A 26 8.96 5.41 -7.79
C THR A 26 9.09 5.87 -9.24
N GLU A 27 8.21 6.77 -9.65
CA GLU A 27 8.37 7.56 -10.86
C GLU A 27 9.17 8.86 -10.60
N PRO A 28 9.73 9.50 -11.64
CA PRO A 28 10.61 10.67 -11.47
C PRO A 28 9.92 11.91 -10.87
N LEU A 29 8.60 12.04 -11.03
CA LEU A 29 7.84 13.20 -10.54
C LEU A 29 7.37 13.06 -9.08
N TYR A 30 7.62 11.92 -8.41
CA TYR A 30 7.21 11.70 -7.02
C TYR A 30 7.73 12.79 -6.07
N ASP A 31 8.99 13.17 -6.22
CA ASP A 31 9.64 14.17 -5.35
C ASP A 31 9.08 15.60 -5.54
N GLN A 32 8.26 15.81 -6.58
CA GLN A 32 7.57 17.09 -6.83
C GLN A 32 6.24 17.21 -6.07
N GLY A 33 5.92 16.27 -5.20
CA GLY A 33 4.69 16.28 -4.39
C GLY A 33 3.45 15.75 -5.11
N THR A 34 3.58 15.27 -6.34
CA THR A 34 2.50 14.57 -7.04
C THR A 34 2.32 13.21 -6.38
N LEU A 35 1.22 13.02 -5.63
CA LEU A 35 0.94 11.76 -4.95
C LEU A 35 0.20 10.76 -5.85
N ILE A 36 -0.67 11.26 -6.73
CA ILE A 36 -1.59 10.48 -7.56
C ILE A 36 -1.51 10.97 -9.01
N VAL A 37 -1.42 10.05 -9.96
CA VAL A 37 -1.42 10.32 -11.41
C VAL A 37 -2.65 9.70 -12.06
N GLY A 38 -3.22 10.39 -13.06
CA GLY A 38 -4.31 9.88 -13.90
C GLY A 38 -3.84 8.88 -14.96
N ASP A 39 -4.76 8.09 -15.51
CA ASP A 39 -4.59 7.08 -16.57
C ASP A 39 -4.12 7.62 -17.91
N THR A 40 -4.54 8.83 -18.24
CA THR A 40 -4.06 9.58 -19.42
C THR A 40 -2.60 10.02 -19.31
N SER A 41 -1.94 9.77 -18.18
CA SER A 41 -0.52 10.08 -18.02
C SER A 41 0.34 9.16 -18.88
N PRO A 42 1.35 9.68 -19.61
CA PRO A 42 2.32 8.85 -20.34
C PRO A 42 3.05 7.83 -19.44
N SER A 43 3.10 8.12 -18.14
CA SER A 43 3.72 7.27 -17.11
C SER A 43 3.10 5.87 -16.93
N TRP A 44 1.97 5.58 -17.57
CA TRP A 44 1.38 4.24 -17.56
C TRP A 44 2.07 3.30 -18.56
N ASP A 45 2.47 3.84 -19.70
CA ASP A 45 3.05 3.07 -20.81
C ASP A 45 4.56 3.28 -20.94
N GLU A 46 5.10 4.35 -20.37
CA GLU A 46 6.53 4.62 -20.43
C GLU A 46 7.33 3.86 -19.35
N PRO A 47 8.55 3.39 -19.68
CA PRO A 47 9.44 2.75 -18.73
C PRO A 47 10.14 3.80 -17.87
N ILE A 48 9.42 4.45 -16.95
CA ILE A 48 9.96 5.55 -16.13
C ILE A 48 10.15 5.17 -14.67
N PHE A 49 9.68 4.00 -14.25
CA PHE A 49 9.83 3.59 -12.86
C PHE A 49 11.25 3.15 -12.54
N SER A 50 11.70 3.53 -11.36
CA SER A 50 12.84 2.92 -10.69
C SER A 50 12.35 2.09 -9.50
N ILE A 51 12.96 0.93 -9.28
CA ILE A 51 12.66 0.05 -8.15
C ILE A 51 13.92 -0.07 -7.30
N ARG A 52 13.81 0.16 -5.99
CA ARG A 52 14.90 -0.04 -5.04
C ARG A 52 14.41 -0.87 -3.85
N CYS A 53 15.10 -1.97 -3.56
CA CYS A 53 14.81 -2.76 -2.37
C CYS A 53 15.28 -2.02 -1.11
N THR A 54 14.50 -2.11 -0.03
CA THR A 54 14.87 -1.58 1.29
C THR A 54 15.77 -2.53 2.08
N ASN A 55 15.86 -3.79 1.65
CA ASN A 55 16.51 -4.88 2.41
C ASN A 55 17.73 -5.50 1.69
N CYS A 56 17.93 -5.24 0.40
CA CYS A 56 19.06 -5.75 -0.37
C CYS A 56 19.51 -4.73 -1.42
N PHE A 57 20.58 -5.05 -2.17
CA PHE A 57 21.17 -4.15 -3.16
C PHE A 57 20.43 -4.09 -4.50
N LEU A 58 19.31 -4.81 -4.65
CA LEU A 58 18.54 -4.78 -5.90
C LEU A 58 18.12 -3.34 -6.24
N ARG A 59 18.48 -2.94 -7.45
CA ARG A 59 18.03 -1.70 -8.10
C ARG A 59 17.69 -2.00 -9.55
N LEU A 60 16.47 -1.63 -9.96
CA LEU A 60 16.01 -1.70 -11.34
C LEU A 60 15.63 -0.28 -11.77
N VAL A 61 15.83 0.02 -13.05
CA VAL A 61 15.48 1.30 -13.67
C VAL A 61 14.73 1.03 -14.96
N ASN A 62 14.06 2.05 -15.49
CA ASN A 62 13.30 1.99 -16.72
C ASN A 62 12.27 0.85 -16.74
N GLN A 63 11.49 0.73 -15.66
CA GLN A 63 10.45 -0.29 -15.55
C GLN A 63 9.10 0.28 -16.01
N HIS A 64 8.34 -0.53 -16.73
CA HIS A 64 6.93 -0.21 -17.02
C HIS A 64 6.07 -0.49 -15.79
N TYR A 65 5.02 0.33 -15.61
CA TYR A 65 4.04 0.10 -14.55
C TYR A 65 3.42 -1.31 -14.60
N ALA A 66 3.08 -1.79 -15.81
CA ALA A 66 2.50 -3.12 -16.01
C ALA A 66 3.44 -4.29 -15.66
N GLN A 67 4.74 -4.02 -15.53
CA GLN A 67 5.78 -5.01 -15.21
C GLN A 67 6.23 -4.93 -13.75
N LEU A 68 5.65 -4.03 -12.96
CA LEU A 68 5.97 -3.95 -11.55
C LEU A 68 5.63 -5.27 -10.84
N PRO A 69 6.47 -5.73 -9.89
CA PRO A 69 6.16 -6.90 -9.08
C PRO A 69 4.85 -6.72 -8.30
N ALA A 70 4.37 -7.83 -7.73
CA ALA A 70 3.15 -7.82 -6.93
C ALA A 70 3.24 -6.80 -5.76
N PRO A 71 2.11 -6.18 -5.35
CA PRO A 71 2.09 -5.28 -4.20
C PRO A 71 2.63 -5.95 -2.94
N TYR A 72 3.46 -5.23 -2.18
CA TYR A 72 4.03 -5.73 -0.93
C TYR A 72 2.96 -5.82 0.18
N HIS A 73 2.05 -4.86 0.20
CA HIS A 73 0.98 -4.77 1.19
C HIS A 73 -0.24 -5.56 0.76
N GLN A 74 -0.17 -6.89 0.88
CA GLN A 74 -1.26 -7.80 0.54
C GLN A 74 -1.61 -8.70 1.74
N VAL A 75 -2.90 -8.77 2.08
CA VAL A 75 -3.43 -9.67 3.12
C VAL A 75 -4.54 -10.54 2.55
N SER A 76 -4.53 -11.83 2.89
CA SER A 76 -5.53 -12.78 2.40
C SER A 76 -6.29 -13.43 3.55
N VAL A 77 -7.62 -13.40 3.47
CA VAL A 77 -8.53 -13.94 4.49
C VAL A 77 -9.65 -14.71 3.80
N GLY A 78 -9.80 -16.00 4.10
CA GLY A 78 -10.91 -16.82 3.59
C GLY A 78 -11.03 -16.83 2.06
N GLY A 79 -9.91 -16.92 1.34
CA GLY A 79 -9.86 -16.90 -0.12
C GLY A 79 -10.07 -15.52 -0.75
N ARG A 80 -10.20 -14.45 0.04
CA ARG A 80 -10.29 -13.07 -0.44
C ARG A 80 -8.99 -12.34 -0.15
N THR A 81 -8.54 -11.53 -1.11
CA THR A 81 -7.33 -10.74 -0.98
C THR A 81 -7.68 -9.26 -0.93
N LEU A 82 -7.11 -8.57 0.06
CA LEU A 82 -7.02 -7.12 0.12
C LEU A 82 -5.58 -6.73 -0.13
N TRP A 83 -5.37 -5.66 -0.88
CA TRP A 83 -4.04 -5.14 -1.13
C TRP A 83 -4.04 -3.62 -1.16
N ALA A 84 -2.88 -3.04 -0.91
CA ALA A 84 -2.64 -1.60 -0.93
C ALA A 84 -1.36 -1.29 -1.72
N TRP A 85 -1.30 -0.05 -2.22
CA TRP A 85 -0.17 0.44 -3.00
C TRP A 85 1.07 0.66 -2.14
N ASN A 86 0.89 1.04 -0.88
CA ASN A 86 1.93 1.25 0.11
C ASN A 86 1.30 1.25 1.51
N ALA A 87 2.13 1.40 2.54
CA ALA A 87 1.69 1.39 3.94
C ALA A 87 0.65 2.48 4.26
N GLU A 88 0.76 3.68 3.70
CA GLU A 88 -0.21 4.78 3.91
C GLU A 88 -1.58 4.44 3.31
N HIS A 89 -1.59 3.88 2.10
CA HIS A 89 -2.84 3.39 1.50
C HIS A 89 -3.42 2.24 2.34
N LEU A 90 -2.60 1.34 2.88
CA LEU A 90 -3.06 0.25 3.75
C LEU A 90 -3.71 0.79 5.04
N ASP A 91 -3.13 1.84 5.63
CA ASP A 91 -3.72 2.49 6.80
C ASP A 91 -5.05 3.17 6.47
N MET A 92 -5.17 3.84 5.32
CA MET A 92 -6.45 4.39 4.84
C MET A 92 -7.52 3.30 4.75
N LEU A 93 -7.19 2.15 4.14
CA LEU A 93 -8.12 1.02 4.03
C LEU A 93 -8.53 0.51 5.41
N ARG A 94 -7.60 0.43 6.37
CA ARG A 94 -7.91 0.08 7.76
C ARG A 94 -8.89 1.08 8.38
N GLN A 95 -8.64 2.38 8.27
CA GLN A 95 -9.54 3.43 8.79
C GLN A 95 -10.95 3.33 8.18
N VAL A 96 -11.05 3.11 6.86
CA VAL A 96 -12.35 2.90 6.19
C VAL A 96 -13.07 1.65 6.69
N LEU A 97 -12.34 0.53 6.89
CA LEU A 97 -12.93 -0.70 7.43
C LEU A 97 -13.35 -0.56 8.90
N GLU A 98 -12.67 0.29 9.67
CA GLU A 98 -13.05 0.68 11.04
C GLU A 98 -14.27 1.61 11.08
N GLY A 99 -14.70 2.14 9.93
CA GLY A 99 -15.81 3.09 9.82
C GLY A 99 -15.42 4.53 10.12
N GLN A 100 -14.12 4.84 10.08
CA GLN A 100 -13.61 6.20 10.30
C GLN A 100 -13.76 7.06 9.05
N ASN A 101 -13.83 8.38 9.26
CA ASN A 101 -13.85 9.35 8.18
C ASN A 101 -12.42 9.63 7.69
N VAL A 102 -12.17 9.40 6.40
CA VAL A 102 -10.85 9.56 5.78
C VAL A 102 -10.72 10.81 4.90
N ARG A 103 -11.64 11.77 4.94
CA ARG A 103 -11.63 12.97 4.06
C ARG A 103 -10.32 13.78 4.10
N GLY A 104 -9.56 13.74 5.20
CA GLY A 104 -8.26 14.41 5.32
C GLY A 104 -7.06 13.52 5.00
N HIS A 105 -7.27 12.26 4.63
CA HIS A 105 -6.20 11.32 4.34
C HIS A 105 -5.63 11.57 2.93
N PRO A 106 -4.31 11.45 2.68
CA PRO A 106 -3.74 11.63 1.33
C PRO A 106 -4.35 10.70 0.28
N TYR A 107 -4.78 9.52 0.71
CA TYR A 107 -5.47 8.50 -0.10
C TYR A 107 -7.01 8.54 0.01
N ALA A 108 -7.61 9.62 0.55
CA ALA A 108 -9.05 9.74 0.75
C ALA A 108 -9.86 9.44 -0.53
N PHE A 109 -9.33 9.86 -1.68
CA PHE A 109 -9.91 9.62 -2.99
C PHE A 109 -10.19 8.13 -3.25
N PHE A 110 -9.31 7.23 -2.78
CA PHE A 110 -9.45 5.81 -3.02
C PHE A 110 -10.51 5.12 -2.15
N ALA A 111 -11.04 5.80 -1.13
CA ALA A 111 -12.04 5.23 -0.22
C ALA A 111 -13.32 4.79 -0.94
N THR A 112 -13.67 5.45 -2.05
CA THR A 112 -14.84 5.14 -2.88
C THR A 112 -14.72 3.77 -3.57
N TYR A 113 -13.50 3.27 -3.75
CA TYR A 113 -13.23 1.98 -4.42
C TYR A 113 -13.10 0.80 -3.47
N VAL A 114 -13.34 1.01 -2.17
CA VAL A 114 -13.28 -0.08 -1.19
C VAL A 114 -14.37 -1.11 -1.49
N HIS A 115 -13.95 -2.32 -1.86
CA HIS A 115 -14.86 -3.38 -2.26
C HIS A 115 -15.82 -3.77 -1.13
N ARG A 116 -17.11 -3.92 -1.46
CA ARG A 116 -18.13 -4.44 -0.53
C ARG A 116 -17.73 -5.77 0.10
N GLY A 117 -17.00 -6.61 -0.64
CA GLY A 117 -16.48 -7.89 -0.15
C GLY A 117 -15.48 -7.76 1.01
N TRP A 118 -14.71 -6.66 1.07
CA TRP A 118 -13.83 -6.37 2.20
C TRP A 118 -14.62 -5.85 3.39
N GLN A 119 -15.62 -4.98 3.14
CA GLN A 119 -16.51 -4.45 4.18
C GLN A 119 -17.29 -5.57 4.91
N GLN A 120 -17.78 -6.57 4.19
CA GLN A 120 -18.44 -7.75 4.78
C GLN A 120 -17.54 -8.50 5.78
N TRP A 121 -16.23 -8.51 5.53
CA TRP A 121 -15.23 -9.24 6.32
C TRP A 121 -14.33 -8.30 7.14
N ARG A 122 -14.79 -7.05 7.37
CA ARG A 122 -13.97 -5.96 7.92
C ARG A 122 -13.17 -6.33 9.17
N LYS A 123 -13.77 -7.04 10.14
CA LYS A 123 -13.08 -7.42 11.39
C LYS A 123 -11.86 -8.31 11.12
N LYS A 124 -11.99 -9.28 10.21
CA LYS A 124 -10.91 -10.19 9.87
C LYS A 124 -9.82 -9.48 9.06
N PHE A 125 -10.21 -8.60 8.15
CA PHE A 125 -9.25 -7.78 7.40
C PHE A 125 -8.50 -6.79 8.29
N ILE A 126 -9.18 -6.08 9.20
CA ILE A 126 -8.53 -5.19 10.18
C ILE A 126 -7.48 -5.96 10.99
N HIS A 127 -7.83 -7.15 11.49
CA HIS A 127 -6.89 -7.99 12.22
C HIS A 127 -5.69 -8.41 11.37
N ALA A 128 -5.92 -8.88 10.13
CA ALA A 128 -4.86 -9.27 9.22
C ALA A 128 -3.95 -8.08 8.85
N ILE A 129 -4.51 -6.89 8.65
CA ILE A 129 -3.75 -5.66 8.40
C ILE A 129 -2.87 -5.33 9.60
N GLN A 130 -3.40 -5.40 10.82
CA GLN A 130 -2.63 -5.15 12.05
C GLN A 130 -1.46 -6.12 12.19
N GLN A 131 -1.67 -7.41 11.92
CA GLN A 131 -0.61 -8.42 11.92
C GLN A 131 0.46 -8.14 10.85
N HIS A 132 0.04 -7.79 9.63
CA HIS A 132 0.95 -7.42 8.54
C HIS A 132 1.79 -6.20 8.90
N SER A 133 1.16 -5.12 9.38
CA SER A 133 1.86 -3.90 9.79
C SER A 133 2.83 -4.14 10.95
N ALA A 134 2.45 -4.99 11.92
CA ALA A 134 3.32 -5.39 13.02
C ALA A 134 4.57 -6.15 12.57
N ALA A 135 4.45 -7.05 11.59
CA ALA A 135 5.55 -7.83 11.05
C ALA A 135 6.55 -6.99 10.24
N HIS A 136 6.10 -5.87 9.68
CA HIS A 136 6.89 -5.06 8.74
C HIS A 136 7.26 -3.67 9.25
N ASN A 137 6.76 -3.26 10.43
CA ASN A 137 7.15 -2.03 11.10
C ASN A 137 7.29 -2.24 12.62
N PRO A 138 8.43 -2.79 13.10
CA PRO A 138 8.62 -3.12 14.52
C PRO A 138 8.58 -1.90 15.45
N ALA A 139 8.67 -0.66 14.91
CA ALA A 139 8.59 0.57 15.70
C ALA A 139 7.18 0.87 16.23
N VAL A 140 6.12 0.40 15.57
CA VAL A 140 4.71 0.67 15.97
C VAL A 140 4.25 -0.24 17.11
N HIS A 141 4.91 -1.38 17.31
CA HIS A 141 4.54 -2.33 18.36
C HIS A 141 4.88 -1.86 19.78
N ARG A 142 5.78 -0.87 19.91
CA ARG A 142 6.19 -0.29 21.20
C ARG A 142 5.13 0.67 21.74
N THR A 143 4.54 1.51 20.89
CA THR A 143 3.55 2.52 21.28
C THR A 143 2.20 1.94 21.68
N LEU A 144 1.82 0.75 21.19
CA LEU A 144 0.57 0.09 21.59
C LEU A 144 0.69 -0.67 22.92
N ARG A 145 1.88 -1.16 23.29
CA ARG A 145 2.12 -1.73 24.63
C ARG A 145 2.21 -0.64 25.71
N ASP A 146 2.82 0.49 25.39
CA ASP A 146 3.00 1.58 26.36
C ASP A 146 1.68 2.27 26.72
N LYS A 147 0.73 2.39 25.77
CA LYS A 147 -0.62 2.89 26.06
C LYS A 147 -1.49 1.92 26.87
N ALA A 148 -1.26 0.62 26.79
CA ALA A 148 -1.97 -0.38 27.60
C ALA A 148 -1.40 -0.51 29.02
N ALA A 149 -0.14 -0.11 29.24
CA ALA A 149 0.50 -0.08 30.55
C ALA A 149 0.23 1.21 31.35
N GLN A 150 -0.24 2.29 30.71
CA GLN A 150 -0.57 3.57 31.36
C GLN A 150 -2.01 3.66 31.91
N HIS A 151 -2.82 2.61 31.75
CA HIS A 151 -4.20 2.54 32.26
C HIS A 151 -4.42 1.35 33.22
N ARG A 152 -3.37 0.90 33.90
CA ARG A 152 -3.46 -0.04 35.02
C ARG A 152 -2.88 0.59 36.28
#